data_AF-A0A5C4IU41-F1
#
_entry.id   AF-A0A5C4IU41-F1
#
_cell.length_a   1.000
_cell.length_b   1.000
_cell.length_c   1.000
_cell.angle_alpha   90.00
_cell.angle_beta   90.00
_cell.angle_gamma   90.00
#
_symmetry.space_group_name_H-M   'P 1'
#
loop_
_entity.id
_entity.type
_entity.pdbx_description
1 polymer ?
#
loop_
_entity_poly.entity_id
_entity_poly.type
_entity_poly.pdbx_seq_one_letter_code
_entity_poly.pdbx_strand_id
1 'polypeptide(L)'
;MDVQLHRVRKLRVHWPISGATFTRLSTGDAAAVSADPGIASLLQALSQFGELGDFGSYKHVFESGLGFEGFTTAPGANPTLGRVGEQTVSPTFIFTTYFDASLEEAAVEYLVRRLVDIHPWEVPVIELGGPISVLTSPPSSAPEGAAA
;
A
#
# COMPACT_ATOMS: atom_id res chain seq x y z
N MET A 1 28.16 -11.97 6.54
CA MET A 1 26.87 -11.51 5.99
C MET A 1 26.42 -10.42 6.92
N ASP A 2 26.67 -9.17 6.53
CA ASP A 2 26.36 -8.04 7.38
C ASP A 2 24.90 -7.66 7.14
N VAL A 3 24.15 -7.51 8.22
CA VAL A 3 22.73 -7.14 8.16
C VAL A 3 22.64 -5.67 8.56
N GLN A 4 21.99 -4.86 7.73
CA GLN A 4 21.76 -3.45 8.02
C GLN A 4 20.38 -3.26 8.66
N LEU A 5 20.34 -2.48 9.73
CA LEU A 5 19.13 -2.09 10.42
C LEU A 5 18.65 -0.74 9.87
N HIS A 6 17.47 -0.72 9.27
CA HIS A 6 16.82 0.50 8.78
C HIS A 6 15.69 0.91 9.72
N ARG A 7 15.71 2.16 10.18
CA ARG A 7 14.60 2.77 10.92
C ARG A 7 13.58 3.28 9.93
N VAL A 8 12.39 2.68 9.92
CA VAL A 8 11.34 2.99 8.94
C VAL A 8 10.00 3.24 9.62
N ARG A 9 9.14 3.99 8.95
CA ARG A 9 7.70 4.04 9.24
C ARG A 9 6.97 3.14 8.25
N LYS A 10 5.85 2.59 8.69
CA LYS A 10 4.97 1.74 7.89
C LYS A 10 3.80 2.56 7.36
N LEU A 11 3.50 2.40 6.08
CA LEU A 11 2.26 2.83 5.46
C LEU A 11 1.47 1.58 5.06
N ARG A 12 0.22 1.47 5.52
CA ARG A 12 -0.71 0.45 5.06
C ARG A 12 -2.04 1.06 4.65
N VAL A 13 -2.48 0.71 3.45
CA VAL A 13 -3.72 1.19 2.83
C VAL A 13 -4.61 -0.01 2.56
N HIS A 14 -5.89 0.11 2.94
CA HIS A 14 -6.93 -0.84 2.57
C HIS A 14 -7.75 -0.21 1.44
N TRP A 15 -7.89 -0.92 0.33
CA TRP A 15 -8.49 -0.40 -0.89
C TRP A 15 -9.63 -1.31 -1.34
N PRO A 16 -10.88 -0.82 -1.34
CA PRO A 16 -12.01 -1.65 -1.73
C PRO A 16 -11.87 -2.11 -3.18
N ILE A 17 -12.18 -3.38 -3.43
CA ILE A 17 -12.15 -3.98 -4.76
C ILE A 17 -13.46 -4.70 -5.05
N SER A 18 -13.69 -5.03 -6.32
CA SER A 18 -14.85 -5.85 -6.69
C SER A 18 -14.65 -7.30 -6.25
N GLY A 19 -15.75 -8.04 -6.07
CA GLY A 19 -15.68 -9.49 -5.84
C GLY A 19 -14.99 -10.24 -6.98
N ALA A 20 -15.15 -9.78 -8.23
CA ALA A 20 -14.50 -10.36 -9.40
C ALA A 20 -12.96 -10.17 -9.35
N THR A 21 -12.51 -8.96 -8.99
CA THR A 21 -11.08 -8.68 -8.77
C THR A 21 -10.53 -9.54 -7.63
N PHE A 22 -11.25 -9.61 -6.50
CA PHE A 22 -10.86 -10.42 -5.36
C PHE A 22 -10.70 -11.90 -5.73
N THR A 23 -11.67 -12.49 -6.46
CA THR A 23 -11.59 -13.88 -6.91
C THR A 23 -10.34 -14.12 -7.76
N ARG A 24 -10.08 -13.27 -8.77
CA ARG A 24 -8.90 -13.42 -9.63
C ARG A 24 -7.61 -13.36 -8.83
N LEU A 25 -7.45 -12.33 -7.99
CA LEU A 25 -6.26 -12.18 -7.14
C LEU A 25 -6.09 -13.36 -6.18
N SER A 26 -7.17 -13.86 -5.57
CA SER A 26 -7.12 -15.01 -4.65
C SER A 26 -6.69 -16.32 -5.31
N THR A 27 -6.82 -16.42 -6.64
CA THR A 27 -6.36 -17.56 -7.43
C THR A 27 -4.94 -17.39 -8.01
N GLY A 28 -4.24 -16.31 -7.64
CA GLY A 28 -2.87 -16.04 -8.07
C GLY A 28 -2.75 -15.32 -9.42
N ASP A 29 -3.84 -14.80 -9.98
CA ASP A 29 -3.80 -13.98 -11.20
C ASP A 29 -3.27 -12.57 -10.89
N ALA A 30 -1.95 -12.42 -10.89
CA ALA A 30 -1.28 -11.15 -10.64
C ALA A 30 -1.63 -10.06 -11.68
N ALA A 31 -2.07 -10.43 -12.89
CA ALA A 31 -2.48 -9.44 -13.89
C ALA A 31 -3.77 -8.70 -13.49
N ALA A 32 -4.55 -9.25 -12.54
CA ALA A 32 -5.71 -8.57 -11.99
C ALA A 32 -5.35 -7.30 -11.19
N VAL A 33 -4.12 -7.18 -10.69
CA VAL A 33 -3.62 -5.97 -10.00
C VAL A 33 -3.67 -4.77 -10.94
N SER A 34 -3.10 -4.90 -12.13
CA SER A 34 -3.05 -3.81 -13.12
C SER A 34 -4.34 -3.65 -13.91
N ALA A 35 -5.19 -4.69 -13.95
CA ALA A 35 -6.47 -4.65 -14.66
C ALA A 35 -7.59 -3.97 -13.86
N ASP A 36 -7.48 -3.94 -12.52
CA ASP A 36 -8.42 -3.21 -11.68
C ASP A 36 -8.08 -1.70 -11.68
N PRO A 37 -9.00 -0.82 -12.12
CA PRO A 37 -8.70 0.60 -12.24
C PRO A 37 -8.47 1.28 -10.89
N GLY A 38 -9.09 0.77 -9.81
CA GLY A 38 -8.90 1.29 -8.46
C GLY A 38 -7.50 0.98 -7.96
N ILE A 39 -7.07 -0.28 -8.07
CA ILE A 39 -5.71 -0.68 -7.71
C ILE A 39 -4.68 0.04 -8.60
N ALA A 40 -4.91 0.12 -9.90
CA ALA A 40 -4.02 0.83 -10.81
C ALA A 40 -3.85 2.31 -10.45
N SER A 41 -4.94 3.00 -10.09
CA SER A 41 -4.90 4.40 -9.62
C SER A 41 -4.11 4.54 -8.33
N LEU A 42 -4.29 3.62 -7.38
CA LEU A 42 -3.51 3.59 -6.13
C LEU A 42 -2.01 3.44 -6.41
N LEU A 43 -1.64 2.44 -7.21
CA LEU A 43 -0.23 2.17 -7.54
C LEU A 43 0.41 3.31 -8.33
N GLN A 44 -0.34 3.94 -9.24
CA GLN A 44 0.12 5.12 -9.95
C GLN A 44 0.42 6.26 -8.99
N ALA A 45 -0.50 6.59 -8.06
CA ALA A 45 -0.28 7.64 -7.08
C ALA A 45 0.94 7.35 -6.21
N LEU A 46 1.09 6.13 -5.71
CA LEU A 46 2.23 5.73 -4.88
C LEU A 46 3.57 5.78 -5.64
N SER A 47 3.57 5.46 -6.94
CA SER A 47 4.79 5.52 -7.77
C SER A 47 5.37 6.93 -7.91
N GLN A 48 4.58 7.98 -7.62
CA GLN A 48 5.03 9.37 -7.66
C GLN A 48 5.92 9.74 -6.46
N PHE A 49 6.01 8.88 -5.44
CA PHE A 49 6.78 9.08 -4.22
C PHE A 49 7.97 8.11 -4.20
N GLY A 50 9.15 8.62 -4.57
CA GLY A 50 10.37 7.83 -4.68
C GLY A 50 10.88 7.28 -3.34
N GLU A 51 10.44 7.88 -2.23
CA GLU A 51 10.79 7.52 -0.86
C GLU A 51 10.07 6.25 -0.39
N LEU A 52 8.97 5.86 -1.04
CA LEU A 52 8.20 4.68 -0.69
C LEU A 52 8.87 3.41 -1.18
N GLY A 53 9.12 2.50 -0.24
CA GLY A 53 9.74 1.21 -0.50
C GLY A 53 11.17 1.34 -0.99
N ASP A 54 11.88 2.39 -0.58
CA ASP A 54 13.30 2.57 -0.90
C ASP A 54 14.18 1.81 0.09
N PHE A 55 14.79 0.72 -0.39
CA PHE A 55 15.79 -0.06 0.32
C PHE A 55 17.12 -0.10 -0.46
N GLY A 56 17.49 1.02 -1.09
CA GLY A 56 18.72 1.14 -1.88
C GLY A 56 18.56 0.59 -3.28
N SER A 57 19.16 -0.56 -3.59
CA SER A 57 19.08 -1.18 -4.93
C SER A 57 17.68 -1.68 -5.30
N TYR A 58 16.80 -1.79 -4.31
CA TYR A 58 15.39 -2.14 -4.50
C TYR A 58 14.55 -0.89 -4.22
N LYS A 59 13.82 -0.45 -5.24
CA LYS A 59 12.90 0.69 -5.18
C LYS A 59 11.46 0.21 -5.30
N HIS A 60 10.52 0.98 -4.76
CA HIS A 60 9.10 0.67 -4.78
C HIS A 60 8.79 -0.72 -4.18
N VAL A 61 9.53 -1.11 -3.13
CA VAL A 61 9.25 -2.37 -2.41
C VAL A 61 7.92 -2.23 -1.67
N PHE A 62 7.02 -3.17 -1.92
CA PHE A 62 5.76 -3.28 -1.20
C PHE A 62 5.33 -4.73 -1.04
N GLU A 63 4.46 -4.96 -0.07
CA GLU A 63 3.69 -6.19 0.07
C GLU A 63 2.23 -5.90 -0.27
N SER A 64 1.60 -6.82 -0.99
CA SER A 64 0.16 -6.79 -1.22
C SER A 64 -0.52 -8.02 -0.63
N GLY A 65 -1.71 -7.82 -0.06
CA GLY A 65 -2.56 -8.88 0.46
C GLY A 65 -4.02 -8.68 0.07
N LEU A 66 -4.86 -9.64 0.46
CA LEU A 66 -6.30 -9.61 0.29
C LEU A 66 -6.98 -9.82 1.63
N GLY A 67 -8.14 -9.21 1.82
CA GLY A 67 -8.93 -9.41 3.03
C GLY A 67 -10.39 -9.02 2.87
N PHE A 68 -11.08 -8.99 3.99
CA PHE A 68 -12.44 -8.48 4.11
C PHE A 68 -12.49 -7.42 5.20
N GLU A 69 -13.22 -6.34 4.95
CA GLU A 69 -13.50 -5.29 5.92
C GLU A 69 -14.99 -5.29 6.27
N GLY A 70 -15.29 -5.28 7.57
CA GLY A 70 -16.66 -5.25 8.08
C GLY A 70 -16.98 -3.88 8.67
N PHE A 71 -18.12 -3.30 8.30
CA PHE A 71 -18.56 -2.00 8.82
C PHE A 71 -20.09 -1.90 8.87
N THR A 72 -20.58 -1.00 9.71
CA THR A 72 -22.00 -0.59 9.74
C THR A 72 -22.06 0.91 9.48
N THR A 73 -22.79 1.30 8.44
CA THR A 73 -22.85 2.70 8.02
C THR A 73 -23.79 3.49 8.94
N ALA A 74 -23.31 4.60 9.50
CA ALA A 74 -24.11 5.49 10.34
C ALA A 74 -25.10 6.35 9.52
N PRO A 75 -26.21 6.83 10.12
CA PRO A 75 -27.09 7.80 9.47
C PRO A 75 -26.33 9.05 8.99
N GLY A 76 -26.60 9.48 7.76
CA GLY A 76 -25.99 10.66 7.14
C GLY A 76 -24.76 10.38 6.27
N ALA A 77 -24.20 9.17 6.29
CA ALA A 77 -23.11 8.77 5.39
C ALA A 77 -23.62 8.36 4.00
N ASN A 78 -22.78 8.53 2.97
CA ASN A 78 -23.06 8.11 1.60
C ASN A 78 -22.08 7.00 1.16
N PRO A 79 -22.29 5.75 1.59
CA PRO A 79 -21.30 4.71 1.41
C PRO A 79 -21.22 4.26 -0.05
N THR A 80 -20.01 4.06 -0.55
CA THR A 80 -19.75 3.47 -1.88
C THR A 80 -20.24 2.03 -1.98
N LEU A 81 -20.31 1.32 -0.85
CA LEU A 81 -20.84 -0.05 -0.74
C LEU A 81 -21.68 -0.21 0.53
N GLY A 82 -22.79 -0.93 0.42
CA GLY A 82 -23.69 -1.21 1.55
C GLY A 82 -24.80 -0.18 1.68
N ARG A 83 -25.50 -0.21 2.82
CA ARG A 83 -26.60 0.71 3.12
C ARG A 83 -26.48 1.25 4.55
N VAL A 84 -27.03 2.44 4.78
CA VAL A 84 -27.15 3.03 6.12
C VAL A 84 -27.88 2.06 7.05
N GLY A 85 -27.28 1.78 8.21
CA GLY A 85 -27.81 0.86 9.22
C GLY A 85 -27.54 -0.63 8.96
N GLU A 86 -27.00 -1.01 7.80
CA GLU A 86 -26.70 -2.40 7.44
C GLU A 86 -25.25 -2.75 7.78
N GLN A 87 -25.05 -3.93 8.37
CA GLN A 87 -23.71 -4.51 8.51
C GLN A 87 -23.26 -5.06 7.15
N THR A 88 -22.18 -4.50 6.62
CA THR A 88 -21.63 -4.82 5.30
C THR A 88 -20.25 -5.43 5.46
N VAL A 89 -19.93 -6.41 4.60
CA VAL A 89 -18.59 -6.98 4.45
C VAL A 89 -18.10 -6.72 3.03
N SER A 90 -16.93 -6.10 2.89
CA SER A 90 -16.36 -5.68 1.61
C SER A 90 -15.01 -6.38 1.36
N PRO A 91 -14.79 -6.95 0.16
CA PRO A 91 -13.45 -7.42 -0.22
C PRO A 91 -12.49 -6.23 -0.42
N THR A 92 -11.27 -6.38 0.09
CA THR A 92 -10.27 -5.31 0.10
C THR A 92 -8.91 -5.80 -0.41
N PHE A 93 -8.24 -4.95 -1.17
CA PHE A 93 -6.83 -5.07 -1.52
C PHE A 93 -6.02 -4.31 -0.46
N ILE A 94 -5.00 -4.96 0.09
CA ILE A 94 -4.20 -4.41 1.17
C ILE A 94 -2.82 -4.11 0.61
N PHE A 95 -2.39 -2.86 0.66
CA PHE A 95 -1.06 -2.43 0.24
C PHE A 95 -0.26 -2.03 1.47
N THR A 96 0.94 -2.59 1.64
CA THR A 96 1.87 -2.19 2.71
C THR A 96 3.22 -1.83 2.11
N THR A 97 3.76 -0.68 2.50
CA THR A 97 5.13 -0.28 2.20
C THR A 97 5.76 0.41 3.41
N TYR A 98 7.03 0.76 3.27
CA TYR A 98 7.81 1.43 4.29
C TYR A 98 8.49 2.65 3.70
N PHE A 99 8.79 3.63 4.55
CA PHE A 99 9.59 4.79 4.18
C PHE A 99 10.51 5.16 5.34
N ASP A 100 11.58 5.90 5.04
CA ASP A 100 12.57 6.28 6.05
C ASP A 100 11.90 7.03 7.23
N ALA A 101 12.24 6.66 8.46
CA ALA A 101 11.64 7.26 9.65
C ALA A 101 11.95 8.77 9.80
N SER A 102 12.96 9.27 9.10
CA SER A 102 13.36 10.68 9.06
C SER A 102 12.62 11.51 8.01
N LEU A 103 11.75 10.90 7.18
CA LEU A 103 10.95 11.64 6.20
C LEU A 103 10.13 12.74 6.88
N GLU A 104 10.19 13.94 6.32
CA GLU A 104 9.52 15.12 6.89
C GLU A 104 8.00 14.92 6.99
N GLU A 105 7.41 15.34 8.12
CA GLU A 105 5.98 15.14 8.35
C GLU A 105 5.12 15.84 7.30
N ALA A 106 5.56 16.99 6.76
CA ALA A 106 4.86 17.67 5.67
C ALA A 106 4.79 16.84 4.38
N ALA A 107 5.85 16.08 4.07
CA ALA A 107 5.85 15.16 2.93
C ALA A 107 4.91 13.97 3.18
N VAL A 108 4.89 13.44 4.41
CA VAL A 108 3.95 12.38 4.81
C VAL A 108 2.51 12.86 4.74
N GLU A 109 2.20 14.05 5.26
CA GLU A 109 0.87 14.65 5.16
C GLU A 109 0.43 14.83 3.70
N TYR A 110 1.33 15.32 2.84
CA TYR A 110 1.05 15.48 1.42
C TYR A 110 0.73 14.13 0.76
N LEU A 111 1.54 13.10 1.01
CA LEU A 111 1.28 11.74 0.54
C LEU A 111 -0.09 11.22 0.99
N VAL A 112 -0.41 11.32 2.29
CA VAL A 112 -1.68 10.83 2.84
C VAL A 112 -2.85 11.59 2.22
N ARG A 113 -2.76 12.92 2.08
CA ARG A 113 -3.80 13.72 1.41
C ARG A 113 -4.05 13.23 -0.01
N ARG A 114 -2.99 12.96 -0.79
CA ARG A 114 -3.13 12.41 -2.14
C ARG A 114 -3.86 11.07 -2.15
N LEU A 115 -3.56 10.18 -1.20
CA LEU A 115 -4.24 8.90 -1.07
C LEU A 115 -5.71 9.07 -0.69
N VAL A 116 -6.02 9.99 0.22
CA VAL A 116 -7.40 10.33 0.62
C VAL A 116 -8.18 10.87 -0.58
N ASP A 117 -7.60 11.79 -1.36
CA ASP A 117 -8.25 12.43 -2.51
C ASP A 117 -8.72 11.43 -3.59
N ILE A 118 -7.96 10.34 -3.77
CA ILE A 118 -8.26 9.31 -4.78
C ILE A 118 -8.94 8.08 -4.20
N HIS A 119 -9.19 8.05 -2.89
CA HIS A 119 -9.75 6.87 -2.24
C HIS A 119 -11.23 6.66 -2.61
N PRO A 120 -11.68 5.43 -2.89
CA PRO A 120 -13.07 5.19 -3.28
C PRO A 120 -14.09 5.36 -2.14
N TRP A 121 -13.63 5.29 -0.88
CA TRP A 121 -14.47 5.52 0.31
C TRP A 121 -14.44 6.95 0.79
N GLU A 122 -15.59 7.42 1.27
CA GLU A 122 -15.76 8.72 1.92
C GLU A 122 -14.84 8.90 3.14
N VAL A 123 -14.62 7.82 3.90
CA VAL A 123 -13.77 7.80 5.09
C VAL A 123 -12.71 6.70 4.94
N PRO A 124 -11.56 6.99 4.31
CA PRO A 124 -10.46 6.02 4.18
C PRO A 124 -9.79 5.73 5.53
N VAL A 125 -9.49 4.46 5.79
CA VAL A 125 -8.69 4.03 6.95
C VAL A 125 -7.28 3.70 6.47
N ILE A 126 -6.37 4.66 6.65
CA ILE A 126 -4.94 4.54 6.28
C ILE A 126 -4.12 4.41 7.57
N GLU A 127 -3.37 3.33 7.70
CA GLU A 127 -2.49 3.06 8.84
C GLU A 127 -1.12 3.68 8.58
N LEU A 128 -0.71 4.57 9.48
CA LEU A 128 0.68 5.00 9.65
C LEU A 128 1.20 4.48 10.99
N GLY A 129 2.30 3.73 10.95
CA GLY A 129 2.86 3.10 12.14
C GLY A 129 4.37 3.27 12.25
N GLY A 130 4.90 3.08 13.46
CA GLY A 130 6.34 3.10 13.75
C GLY A 130 6.81 4.37 14.47
N PRO A 131 8.13 4.59 14.54
CA PRO A 131 9.18 3.88 13.80
C PRO A 131 9.37 2.42 14.24
N ILE A 132 9.65 1.54 13.27
CA ILE A 132 10.07 0.15 13.47
C ILE A 132 11.45 -0.05 12.83
N SER A 133 12.10 -1.18 13.15
CA SER A 133 13.35 -1.57 12.50
C SER A 133 13.11 -2.70 11.51
N VAL A 134 13.60 -2.53 10.28
CA VAL A 134 13.62 -3.58 9.24
C VAL A 134 15.07 -3.97 8.97
N LEU A 135 15.32 -5.27 8.86
CA LEU A 135 16.64 -5.84 8.58
C LEU A 135 16.73 -6.19 7.10
N THR A 136 17.77 -5.69 6.43
CA THR A 136 18.08 -6.03 5.03
C THR A 136 19.55 -6.43 4.92
N SER A 137 19.88 -7.16 3.85
CA SER A 137 21.29 -7.38 3.47
C SER A 137 21.69 -6.29 2.48
N PRO A 138 22.92 -5.75 2.55
CA PRO A 138 23.40 -4.83 1.54
C PRO A 138 23.44 -5.54 0.17
N PRO A 139 23.29 -4.78 -0.94
CA PRO A 139 23.49 -5.34 -2.27
C PRO A 139 24.89 -5.95 -2.35
N SER A 140 24.99 -7.19 -2.83
CA SER A 140 26.27 -7.83 -3.10
C SER A 140 27.03 -6.93 -4.08
N SER A 141 28.22 -6.46 -3.71
CA SER A 141 29.13 -5.81 -4.65
C SER A 141 29.46 -6.83 -5.74
N ALA A 142 28.85 -6.70 -6.92
CA ALA A 142 29.29 -7.46 -8.08
C ALA A 142 30.74 -7.08 -8.37
N PRO A 143 31.62 -8.03 -8.73
CA PRO A 143 32.96 -7.67 -9.16
C PRO A 143 32.85 -6.80 -10.41
N GLU A 144 33.37 -5.58 -10.35
CA GLU A 144 33.66 -4.80 -11.54
C GLU A 144 34.60 -5.61 -12.44
N GLY A 145 34.13 -5.96 -13.64
CA GLY A 145 34.98 -6.40 -14.73
C GLY A 145 34.97 -7.90 -15.03
N ALA A 146 34.22 -8.27 -16.06
CA ALA A 146 34.71 -9.17 -17.10
C ALA A 146 34.04 -8.78 -18.43
N ALA A 147 34.47 -7.63 -18.96
CA ALA A 147 34.42 -7.44 -20.40
C ALA A 147 35.55 -8.29 -21.00
N ALA A 148 35.17 -9.29 -21.79
CA ALA A 148 36.01 -9.92 -22.81
C ALA A 148 35.09 -10.38 -23.95
#